data_AF-A0AAD9QR28-F1
#
_entry.id   AF-A0AAD9QR28-F1
#
_cell.length_a   1.000
_cell.length_b   1.000
_cell.length_c   1.000
_cell.angle_alpha   90.00
_cell.angle_beta   90.00
_cell.angle_gamma   90.00
#
_symmetry.space_group_name_H-M   'P 1'
#
loop_
_entity.id
_entity.type
_entity.pdbx_description
1 polymer ?
#
loop_
_entity_poly.entity_id
_entity_poly.type
_entity_poly.pdbx_seq_one_letter_code
_entity_poly.pdbx_strand_id
1 'polypeptide(L)'
;MAPIDSPRPSDILLRSGKQSPQHSQHRKGGLDPCKVLDPKRKTLQSLDAERIMTVFQEAVKRLEITTVLPKVLETLPRFSVVLGQELMTHMERHLRLQDRFTEVTSDLNTLVRPQKDESNQPELEQLREDMLKHRATIIAQGIKNSLRDILRCFKKNPKSTEAILSSNLMRNVENSLLMESLTSLITMMRERLLTTSFEQHEKMTYLSDVIKREKKTHSAKEKLQQKYNEAIQGKEAELLQKLTLEKQRKTLTEALKQTSLDSKVFKTRVTSYHEDILGCRKKIKEDRIKHRENETHLRKTDKAELAKLQALFEILEKQYNAIMEERRLQEEENARRQREEQEQTNAVTTIQAAWRAYQFRKAMAKKVKKDKKAEKKGKENK
;
A
#
# COMPACT_ATOMS: atom_id res chain seq x y z
N MET A 1 23.74 -14.14 -27.33
CA MET A 1 24.24 -13.40 -26.16
C MET A 1 24.67 -12.01 -26.64
N ALA A 2 24.15 -10.98 -25.98
CA ALA A 2 24.43 -9.54 -26.15
C ALA A 2 25.92 -9.22 -25.81
N PRO A 3 26.45 -7.99 -26.01
CA PRO A 3 25.72 -6.73 -26.21
C PRO A 3 26.25 -5.74 -27.29
N ILE A 4 25.30 -4.96 -27.83
CA ILE A 4 25.54 -3.71 -28.56
C ILE A 4 25.09 -2.60 -27.60
N ASP A 5 26.04 -1.89 -27.01
CA ASP A 5 25.78 -0.69 -26.22
C ASP A 5 25.76 0.53 -27.16
N SER A 6 24.56 0.94 -27.54
CA SER A 6 24.31 2.26 -28.11
C SER A 6 24.19 3.29 -26.96
N PRO A 7 24.82 4.47 -27.03
CA PRO A 7 24.74 5.47 -25.97
C PRO A 7 23.32 6.04 -25.82
N ARG A 8 22.90 6.26 -24.58
CA ARG A 8 21.57 6.80 -24.23
C ARG A 8 21.43 8.28 -24.62
N PRO A 9 20.21 8.77 -24.94
CA PRO A 9 19.98 10.14 -25.40
C PRO A 9 20.10 11.24 -24.32
N SER A 10 20.65 10.92 -23.15
CA SER A 10 20.80 11.85 -22.02
C SER A 10 22.07 12.72 -22.08
N ASP A 11 23.01 12.41 -22.96
CA ASP A 11 24.33 13.08 -22.99
C ASP A 11 24.42 14.27 -23.96
N ILE A 12 23.36 14.55 -24.73
CA ILE A 12 23.38 15.58 -25.78
C ILE A 12 22.98 16.98 -25.29
N LEU A 13 22.43 17.12 -24.07
CA LEU A 13 21.92 18.42 -23.58
C LEU A 13 22.87 19.20 -22.65
N LEU A 14 24.16 18.82 -22.55
CA LEU A 14 25.15 19.60 -21.80
C LEU A 14 26.05 20.50 -22.68
N ARG A 15 25.83 20.58 -24.00
CA ARG A 15 26.71 21.31 -24.91
C ARG A 15 26.17 22.64 -25.46
N SER A 16 25.21 23.27 -24.80
CA SER A 16 24.73 24.60 -25.21
C SER A 16 24.35 25.51 -24.04
N GLY A 17 25.26 25.66 -23.09
CA GLY A 17 25.24 26.77 -22.13
C GLY A 17 26.27 27.82 -22.54
N LYS A 18 25.83 28.91 -23.17
CA LYS A 18 26.66 30.11 -23.37
C LYS A 18 27.17 30.57 -22.00
N GLN A 19 28.46 30.46 -21.77
CA GLN A 19 29.13 31.04 -20.60
C GLN A 19 29.14 32.55 -20.78
N SER A 20 28.26 33.25 -20.05
CA SER A 20 28.36 34.70 -19.87
C SER A 20 29.59 35.00 -19.00
N PRO A 21 30.48 35.92 -19.41
CA PRO A 21 31.71 36.22 -18.68
C PRO A 21 31.40 37.14 -17.51
N GLN A 22 31.18 36.58 -16.32
CA GLN A 22 31.17 37.38 -15.10
C GLN A 22 32.53 37.32 -14.39
N HIS A 23 33.29 38.38 -14.65
CA HIS A 23 34.10 39.09 -13.65
C HIS A 23 34.94 38.25 -12.67
N SER A 24 35.90 37.48 -13.20
CA SER A 24 37.14 37.22 -12.45
C SER A 24 38.07 38.44 -12.62
N GLN A 25 37.76 39.56 -11.95
CA GLN A 25 38.75 40.62 -11.83
C GLN A 25 39.92 40.08 -11.02
N HIS A 26 41.07 40.02 -11.70
CA HIS A 26 42.40 39.92 -11.15
C HIS A 26 42.53 40.47 -9.73
N ARG A 27 42.90 39.61 -8.78
CA ARG A 27 43.91 39.99 -7.79
C ARG A 27 45.25 39.45 -8.28
N LYS A 28 45.98 40.31 -9.00
CA LYS A 28 47.42 40.17 -9.21
C LYS A 28 48.10 40.26 -7.84
N GLY A 29 48.86 39.23 -7.48
CA GLY A 29 49.53 39.09 -6.18
C GLY A 29 49.43 37.67 -5.66
N GLY A 30 49.89 36.70 -6.46
CA GLY A 30 49.89 35.28 -6.10
C GLY A 30 50.94 34.97 -5.04
N LEU A 31 50.65 35.32 -3.79
CA LEU A 31 51.22 34.59 -2.66
C LEU A 31 50.34 33.37 -2.45
N ASP A 32 50.96 32.20 -2.54
CA ASP A 32 50.34 30.92 -2.23
C ASP A 32 49.61 31.02 -0.87
N PRO A 33 48.30 30.72 -0.80
CA PRO A 33 47.49 30.87 0.42
C PRO A 33 48.07 30.20 1.66
N CYS A 34 48.89 29.16 1.48
CA CYS A 34 49.55 28.43 2.56
C CYS A 34 50.87 29.06 3.01
N LYS A 35 51.56 29.83 2.14
CA LYS A 35 52.85 30.47 2.48
C LYS A 35 52.73 31.56 3.55
N VAL A 36 51.53 32.09 3.78
CA VAL A 36 51.25 33.03 4.89
C VAL A 36 51.36 32.33 6.26
N LEU A 37 51.14 31.01 6.30
CA LEU A 37 51.17 30.20 7.51
C LEU A 37 52.56 29.65 7.82
N ASP A 38 53.48 29.63 6.85
CA ASP A 38 54.85 29.20 7.08
C ASP A 38 55.66 30.29 7.78
N PRO A 39 56.60 29.95 8.68
CA PRO A 39 57.57 30.90 9.17
C PRO A 39 58.35 31.52 8.01
N LYS A 40 58.48 32.86 7.98
CA LYS A 40 59.22 33.54 6.90
C LYS A 40 60.71 33.19 6.95
N ARG A 41 61.22 32.84 8.14
CA ARG A 41 62.61 32.44 8.39
C ARG A 41 62.73 30.92 8.40
N LYS A 42 63.80 30.39 7.79
CA LYS A 42 64.10 28.94 7.77
C LYS A 42 65.13 28.51 8.82
N THR A 43 65.89 29.47 9.36
CA THR A 43 66.95 29.25 10.34
C THR A 43 66.74 30.11 11.58
N LEU A 44 67.14 29.57 12.73
CA LEU A 44 67.16 30.31 13.98
C LEU A 44 68.32 31.31 13.91
N GLN A 45 68.05 32.58 14.22
CA GLN A 45 69.08 33.63 14.22
C GLN A 45 69.44 34.09 15.64
N SER A 46 68.64 33.71 16.63
CA SER A 46 68.89 34.00 18.03
C SER A 46 69.72 32.87 18.65
N LEU A 47 70.83 33.23 19.28
CA LEU A 47 71.68 32.29 20.03
C LEU A 47 70.89 31.57 21.13
N ASP A 48 69.95 32.26 21.78
CA ASP A 48 69.11 31.64 22.81
C ASP A 48 68.14 30.62 22.21
N ALA A 49 67.56 30.92 21.05
CA ALA A 49 66.69 29.97 20.35
C ALA A 49 67.46 28.73 19.86
N GLU A 50 68.68 28.91 19.34
CA GLU A 50 69.57 27.82 18.97
C GLU A 50 69.96 26.96 20.19
N ARG A 51 70.29 27.59 21.32
CA ARG A 51 70.59 26.89 22.58
C ARG A 51 69.40 26.08 23.08
N ILE A 52 68.20 26.68 23.12
CA ILE A 52 66.97 25.99 23.53
C ILE A 52 66.72 24.77 22.65
N MET A 53 66.80 24.93 21.33
CA MET A 53 66.59 23.83 20.38
C MET A 53 67.64 22.73 20.54
N THR A 54 68.92 23.09 20.68
CA THR A 54 70.02 22.13 20.83
C THR A 54 69.89 21.34 22.14
N VAL A 55 69.59 22.00 23.25
CA VAL A 55 69.38 21.34 24.56
C VAL A 55 68.19 20.40 24.49
N PHE A 56 67.10 20.81 23.85
CA PHE A 56 65.91 19.99 23.72
C PHE A 56 66.15 18.76 22.82
N GLN A 57 66.78 18.94 21.67
CA GLN A 57 67.14 17.82 20.77
C GLN A 57 68.10 16.84 21.44
N GLU A 58 69.10 17.32 22.17
CA GLU A 58 70.01 16.48 22.96
C GLU A 58 69.26 15.72 24.06
N ALA A 59 68.30 16.35 24.73
CA ALA A 59 67.46 15.70 25.74
C ALA A 59 66.60 14.58 25.14
N VAL A 60 65.94 14.85 24.00
CA VAL A 60 65.15 13.85 23.27
C VAL A 60 66.03 12.69 22.81
N LYS A 61 67.23 12.96 22.29
CA LYS A 61 68.19 11.92 21.87
C LYS A 61 68.63 11.02 23.03
N ARG A 62 68.88 11.60 24.21
CA ARG A 62 69.20 10.82 25.43
C ARG A 62 68.03 9.96 25.88
N LEU A 63 66.82 10.50 25.81
CA LEU A 63 65.62 9.74 26.14
C LEU A 63 65.42 8.59 25.14
N GLU A 64 65.65 8.85 23.85
CA GLU A 64 65.56 7.84 22.82
C GLU A 64 66.45 6.64 23.10
N ILE A 65 67.74 6.90 23.40
CA ILE A 65 68.69 5.86 23.82
C ILE A 65 68.18 5.13 25.07
N THR A 66 67.73 5.87 26.09
CA THR A 66 67.27 5.31 27.37
C THR A 66 66.04 4.40 27.20
N THR A 67 65.12 4.75 26.29
CA THR A 67 63.90 3.95 26.04
C THR A 67 64.18 2.64 25.31
N VAL A 68 65.24 2.59 24.49
CA VAL A 68 65.66 1.41 23.73
C VAL A 68 66.62 0.53 24.56
N LEU A 69 67.30 1.13 25.54
CA LEU A 69 68.34 0.50 26.35
C LEU A 69 67.92 -0.83 27.01
N PRO A 70 66.74 -1.00 27.62
CA PRO A 70 66.36 -2.28 28.22
C PRO A 70 66.41 -3.44 27.21
N LYS A 71 65.93 -3.21 25.99
CA LYS A 71 65.91 -4.25 24.95
C LYS A 71 67.29 -4.55 24.38
N VAL A 72 68.16 -3.54 24.35
CA VAL A 72 69.57 -3.70 23.99
C VAL A 72 70.30 -4.54 25.03
N LEU A 73 70.03 -4.30 26.32
CA LEU A 73 70.64 -5.05 27.42
C LEU A 73 70.25 -6.53 27.39
N GLU A 74 68.99 -6.86 27.06
CA GLU A 74 68.55 -8.26 26.87
C GLU A 74 69.28 -8.98 25.73
N THR A 75 69.76 -8.23 24.73
CA THR A 75 70.43 -8.78 23.53
C THR A 75 71.86 -8.25 23.37
N LEU A 76 72.52 -7.96 24.48
CA LEU A 76 73.81 -7.26 24.53
C LEU A 76 74.90 -7.90 23.65
N PRO A 77 75.07 -9.24 23.58
CA PRO A 77 76.12 -9.85 22.75
C PRO A 77 75.99 -9.53 21.25
N ARG A 78 74.76 -9.32 20.75
CA ARG A 78 74.47 -9.01 19.35
C ARG A 78 75.10 -7.69 18.91
N PHE A 79 75.26 -6.75 19.85
CA PHE A 79 75.77 -5.41 19.57
C PHE A 79 77.25 -5.24 19.92
N SER A 80 77.92 -6.28 20.44
CA SER A 80 79.31 -6.24 20.93
C SER A 80 80.30 -5.52 20.02
N VAL A 81 80.29 -5.83 18.71
CA VAL A 81 81.16 -5.20 17.71
C VAL A 81 80.87 -3.71 17.55
N VAL A 82 79.59 -3.33 17.54
CA VAL A 82 79.15 -1.96 17.28
C VAL A 82 79.30 -1.08 18.51
N LEU A 83 79.11 -1.63 19.71
CA LEU A 83 79.28 -0.92 20.97
C LEU A 83 80.77 -0.72 21.31
N GLY A 84 81.61 -1.67 20.95
CA GLY A 84 83.03 -1.68 21.33
C GLY A 84 83.24 -1.96 22.81
N GLN A 85 84.51 -2.16 23.20
CA GLN A 85 84.87 -2.66 24.53
C GLN A 85 84.48 -1.72 25.69
N GLU A 86 84.67 -0.41 25.54
CA GLU A 86 84.36 0.59 26.58
C GLU A 86 82.86 0.58 26.92
N LEU A 87 82.00 0.63 25.90
CA LEU A 87 80.56 0.67 26.09
C LEU A 87 80.02 -0.67 26.59
N MET A 88 80.53 -1.80 26.08
CA MET A 88 80.21 -3.14 26.59
C MET A 88 80.50 -3.27 28.09
N THR A 89 81.66 -2.80 28.54
CA THR A 89 82.06 -2.83 29.95
C THR A 89 81.09 -2.03 30.83
N HIS A 90 80.65 -0.86 30.36
CA HIS A 90 79.66 -0.04 31.06
C HIS A 90 78.26 -0.68 31.08
N MET A 91 77.85 -1.34 30.00
CA MET A 91 76.57 -2.07 29.92
C MET A 91 76.52 -3.27 30.87
N GLU A 92 77.58 -4.08 30.90
CA GLU A 92 77.68 -5.23 31.82
C GLU A 92 77.71 -4.77 33.28
N ARG A 93 78.41 -3.68 33.59
CA ARG A 93 78.39 -3.08 34.93
C ARG A 93 76.99 -2.60 35.29
N HIS A 94 76.26 -2.01 34.36
CA HIS A 94 74.89 -1.56 34.58
C HIS A 94 73.96 -2.75 34.85
N LEU A 95 74.09 -3.84 34.08
CA LEU A 95 73.31 -5.07 34.29
C LEU A 95 73.57 -5.65 35.68
N ARG A 96 74.84 -5.78 36.10
CA ARG A 96 75.19 -6.23 37.46
C ARG A 96 74.57 -5.36 38.57
N LEU A 97 74.43 -4.05 38.33
CA LEU A 97 73.77 -3.14 39.27
C LEU A 97 72.25 -3.35 39.28
N GLN A 98 71.64 -3.61 38.13
CA GLN A 98 70.22 -3.97 38.02
C GLN A 98 69.93 -5.28 38.76
N ASP A 99 70.72 -6.32 38.54
CA ASP A 99 70.56 -7.62 39.20
C ASP A 99 70.61 -7.47 40.73
N ARG A 100 71.65 -6.80 41.24
CA ARG A 100 71.78 -6.51 42.69
C ARG A 100 70.64 -5.66 43.24
N PHE A 101 70.06 -4.77 42.45
CA PHE A 101 68.90 -3.98 42.86
C PHE A 101 67.64 -4.84 42.95
N THR A 102 67.44 -5.74 41.99
CA THR A 102 66.32 -6.69 42.00
C THR A 102 66.41 -7.66 43.16
N GLU A 103 67.62 -8.15 43.49
CA GLU A 103 67.88 -8.97 44.69
C GLU A 103 67.45 -8.24 45.97
N VAL A 104 67.96 -7.02 46.19
CA VAL A 104 67.65 -6.25 47.41
C VAL A 104 66.17 -5.88 47.50
N THR A 105 65.51 -5.62 46.36
CA THR A 105 64.07 -5.33 46.32
C THR A 105 63.25 -6.59 46.58
N SER A 106 63.69 -7.75 46.10
CA SER A 106 63.08 -9.04 46.43
C SER A 106 63.20 -9.32 47.94
N ASP A 107 64.39 -9.14 48.53
CA ASP A 107 64.61 -9.30 49.97
C ASP A 107 63.69 -8.37 50.77
N LEU A 108 63.55 -7.12 50.36
CA LEU A 108 62.65 -6.16 50.99
C LEU A 108 61.18 -6.59 50.88
N ASN A 109 60.74 -7.06 49.70
CA ASN A 109 59.37 -7.55 49.50
C ASN A 109 59.07 -8.81 50.31
N THR A 110 60.05 -9.69 50.54
CA THR A 110 59.87 -10.86 51.41
C THR A 110 59.68 -10.47 52.86
N LEU A 111 60.28 -9.35 53.29
CA LEU A 111 60.15 -8.80 54.64
C LEU A 111 58.79 -8.13 54.89
N VAL A 112 58.18 -7.56 53.84
CA VAL A 112 56.87 -6.89 53.89
C VAL A 112 55.69 -7.89 53.86
N ARG A 113 55.93 -9.14 53.45
CA ARG A 113 54.88 -10.17 53.41
C ARG A 113 54.56 -10.61 54.85
N PRO A 114 53.29 -10.56 55.32
CA PRO A 114 52.97 -10.95 56.68
C PRO A 114 53.27 -12.43 56.90
N GLN A 115 54.40 -12.73 57.54
CA GLN A 115 54.62 -14.04 58.14
C GLN A 115 53.75 -14.10 59.39
N LYS A 116 52.88 -15.11 59.47
CA LYS A 116 52.00 -15.39 60.61
C LYS A 116 52.75 -15.91 61.84
N ASP A 117 54.05 -15.68 61.94
CA ASP A 117 54.86 -16.20 63.03
C ASP A 117 54.98 -15.16 64.14
N GLU A 118 54.42 -15.50 65.29
CA GLU A 118 54.40 -14.75 66.56
C GLU A 118 55.81 -14.64 67.19
N SER A 119 56.79 -14.14 66.44
CA SER A 119 58.14 -13.84 66.94
C SER A 119 58.25 -12.34 67.23
N ASN A 120 58.02 -11.95 68.48
CA ASN A 120 58.06 -10.57 68.98
C ASN A 120 59.47 -9.93 68.94
N GLN A 121 59.99 -9.56 67.76
CA GLN A 121 61.13 -8.63 67.64
C GLN A 121 60.94 -7.59 66.50
N PRO A 122 59.96 -6.68 66.62
CA PRO A 122 59.69 -5.65 65.61
C PRO A 122 60.88 -4.69 65.39
N GLU A 123 61.71 -4.46 66.42
CA GLU A 123 62.88 -3.58 66.33
C GLU A 123 63.99 -4.16 65.45
N LEU A 124 64.21 -5.48 65.50
CA LEU A 124 65.24 -6.15 64.70
C LEU A 124 64.82 -6.25 63.22
N GLU A 125 63.54 -6.48 62.97
CA GLU A 125 62.96 -6.44 61.62
C GLU A 125 63.00 -5.03 61.03
N GLN A 126 62.68 -3.99 61.82
CA GLN A 126 62.78 -2.60 61.39
C GLN A 126 64.21 -2.21 61.03
N LEU A 127 65.20 -2.59 61.85
CA LEU A 127 66.62 -2.33 61.58
C LEU A 127 67.08 -3.04 60.28
N ARG A 128 66.62 -4.27 60.04
CA ARG A 128 66.92 -5.03 58.82
C ARG A 128 66.28 -4.37 57.59
N GLU A 129 65.04 -3.90 57.72
CA GLU A 129 64.33 -3.17 56.67
C GLU A 129 65.06 -1.87 56.31
N ASP A 130 65.48 -1.08 57.32
CA ASP A 130 66.19 0.19 57.12
C ASP A 130 67.56 0.00 56.45
N MET A 131 68.29 -1.05 56.84
CA MET A 131 69.54 -1.43 56.17
C MET A 131 69.33 -1.80 54.70
N LEU A 132 68.27 -2.57 54.39
CA LEU A 132 67.93 -2.94 53.02
C LEU A 132 67.48 -1.71 52.19
N LYS A 133 66.67 -0.82 52.76
CA LYS A 133 66.29 0.46 52.15
C LYS A 133 67.51 1.33 51.86
N HIS A 134 68.46 1.41 52.80
CA HIS A 134 69.69 2.15 52.61
C HIS A 134 70.55 1.56 51.48
N ARG A 135 70.70 0.22 51.46
CA ARG A 135 71.41 -0.49 50.39
C ARG A 135 70.72 -0.31 49.03
N ALA A 136 69.40 -0.38 48.96
CA ALA A 136 68.62 -0.12 47.75
C ALA A 136 68.86 1.30 47.23
N THR A 137 68.91 2.28 48.13
CA THR A 137 69.19 3.69 47.79
C THR A 137 70.58 3.86 47.18
N ILE A 138 71.61 3.25 47.77
CA ILE A 138 72.99 3.28 47.24
C ILE A 138 73.03 2.65 45.84
N ILE A 139 72.41 1.48 45.65
CA ILE A 139 72.40 0.78 44.36
C ILE A 139 71.63 1.59 43.32
N ALA A 140 70.47 2.17 43.66
CA ALA A 140 69.70 3.05 42.77
C ALA A 140 70.53 4.25 42.30
N GLN A 141 71.30 4.86 43.20
CA GLN A 141 72.23 5.93 42.84
C GLN A 141 73.37 5.44 41.94
N GLY A 142 73.84 4.21 42.14
CA GLY A 142 74.78 3.52 41.24
C GLY A 142 74.21 3.28 39.85
N ILE A 143 72.95 2.82 39.74
CA ILE A 143 72.23 2.66 38.47
C ILE A 143 72.12 4.01 37.75
N LYS A 144 71.73 5.06 38.47
CA LYS A 144 71.65 6.42 37.92
C LYS A 144 72.99 6.92 37.37
N ASN A 145 74.09 6.68 38.10
CA ASN A 145 75.43 7.07 37.66
C ASN A 145 75.91 6.25 36.46
N SER A 146 75.72 4.93 36.47
CA SER A 146 76.07 4.06 35.34
C SER A 146 75.29 4.41 34.07
N LEU A 147 74.01 4.77 34.19
CA LEU A 147 73.22 5.27 33.05
C LEU A 147 73.81 6.57 32.47
N ARG A 148 74.26 7.51 33.33
CA ARG A 148 74.92 8.74 32.87
C ARG A 148 76.23 8.44 32.14
N ASP A 149 77.00 7.47 32.62
CA ASP A 149 78.25 7.06 31.99
C ASP A 149 78.00 6.41 30.63
N ILE A 150 76.99 5.54 30.54
CA ILE A 150 76.51 4.96 29.28
C ILE A 150 76.11 6.05 28.28
N LEU A 151 75.28 7.00 28.67
CA LEU A 151 74.83 8.09 27.80
C LEU A 151 76.01 8.97 27.35
N ARG A 152 77.00 9.20 28.23
CA ARG A 152 78.23 9.91 27.87
C ARG A 152 79.05 9.13 26.83
N CYS A 153 79.14 7.80 26.96
CA CYS A 153 79.84 6.95 25.99
C CYS A 153 79.14 6.94 24.63
N PHE A 154 77.81 6.85 24.60
CA PHE A 154 77.04 7.02 23.36
C PHE A 154 77.25 8.36 22.69
N LYS A 155 77.34 9.45 23.46
CA LYS A 155 77.65 10.76 22.91
C LYS A 155 79.02 10.82 22.22
N LYS A 156 80.01 10.10 22.74
CA LYS A 156 81.35 10.01 22.14
C LYS A 156 81.38 9.13 20.88
N ASN A 157 80.48 8.14 20.78
CA ASN A 157 80.41 7.20 19.66
C ASN A 157 79.06 7.26 18.93
N PRO A 158 78.88 8.20 17.98
CA PRO A 158 77.61 8.39 17.28
C PRO A 158 77.23 7.20 16.38
N LYS A 159 78.22 6.44 15.87
CA LYS A 159 77.96 5.25 15.05
C LYS A 159 77.27 4.15 15.84
N SER A 160 77.68 3.95 17.10
CA SER A 160 77.02 3.00 18.01
C SER A 160 75.59 3.43 18.33
N THR A 161 75.35 4.73 18.51
CA THR A 161 74.01 5.27 18.72
C THR A 161 73.11 5.01 17.52
N GLU A 162 73.56 5.33 16.32
CA GLU A 162 72.77 5.12 15.10
C GLU A 162 72.43 3.65 14.90
N ALA A 163 73.40 2.75 15.04
CA ALA A 163 73.17 1.32 14.86
C ALA A 163 72.14 0.72 15.84
N ILE A 164 72.10 1.21 17.08
CA ILE A 164 71.09 0.78 18.05
C ILE A 164 69.73 1.36 17.73
N LEU A 165 69.66 2.65 17.40
CA LEU A 165 68.39 3.32 17.11
C LEU A 165 67.76 2.84 15.80
N SER A 166 68.58 2.43 14.82
CA SER A 166 68.14 1.84 13.55
C SER A 166 67.84 0.35 13.65
N SER A 167 68.28 -0.32 14.71
CA SER A 167 67.85 -1.69 14.96
C SER A 167 66.38 -1.64 15.39
N ASN A 168 65.48 -2.27 14.63
CA ASN A 168 64.02 -2.31 14.87
C ASN A 168 63.65 -3.06 16.16
N LEU A 169 64.23 -2.65 17.30
CA LEU A 169 63.92 -3.15 18.63
C LEU A 169 62.57 -2.59 19.01
N MET A 170 61.63 -3.49 19.31
CA MET A 170 60.30 -3.08 19.74
C MET A 170 60.41 -2.32 21.07
N ARG A 171 60.14 -1.02 21.00
CA ARG A 171 59.94 -0.16 22.18
C ARG A 171 58.59 -0.51 22.81
N ASN A 172 58.46 -0.29 24.11
CA ASN A 172 57.14 -0.27 24.74
C ASN A 172 56.23 0.75 24.01
N VAL A 173 54.94 0.47 23.90
CA VAL A 173 53.93 1.33 23.27
C VAL A 173 53.96 2.73 23.89
N GLU A 174 54.03 2.82 25.22
CA GLU A 174 54.10 4.09 25.96
C GLU A 174 55.35 4.91 25.58
N ASN A 175 56.51 4.25 25.52
CA ASN A 175 57.76 4.89 25.12
C ASN A 175 57.75 5.33 23.65
N SER A 176 57.08 4.57 22.78
CA SER A 176 56.94 4.92 21.36
C SER A 176 56.08 6.16 21.19
N LEU A 177 54.93 6.22 21.88
CA LEU A 177 54.04 7.38 21.88
C LEU A 177 54.72 8.62 22.47
N LEU A 178 55.50 8.45 23.53
CA LEU A 178 56.30 9.52 24.11
C LEU A 178 57.33 10.07 23.11
N MET A 179 58.04 9.20 22.39
CA MET A 179 59.00 9.62 21.37
C MET A 179 58.34 10.33 20.19
N GLU A 180 57.17 9.86 19.73
CA GLU A 180 56.38 10.52 18.69
C GLU A 180 55.94 11.92 19.15
N SER A 181 55.42 12.03 20.37
CA SER A 181 55.00 13.30 20.97
C SER A 181 56.15 14.29 21.10
N LEU A 182 57.33 13.83 21.52
CA LEU A 182 58.53 14.67 21.63
C LEU A 182 59.07 15.09 20.26
N THR A 183 58.99 14.22 19.26
CA THR A 183 59.36 14.56 17.88
C THR A 183 58.42 15.61 17.31
N SER A 184 57.11 15.47 17.54
CA SER A 184 56.12 16.50 17.22
C SER A 184 56.43 17.82 17.94
N LEU A 185 56.74 17.77 19.24
CA LEU A 185 57.10 18.95 20.00
C LEU A 185 58.37 19.64 19.47
N ILE A 186 59.39 18.90 19.00
CA ILE A 186 60.56 19.48 18.32
C ILE A 186 60.11 20.32 17.12
N THR A 187 59.21 19.79 16.29
CA THR A 187 58.71 20.51 15.11
C THR A 187 57.94 21.77 15.50
N MET A 188 57.04 21.68 16.48
CA MET A 188 56.28 22.83 17.00
C MET A 188 57.17 23.90 17.61
N MET A 189 58.15 23.51 18.43
CA MET A 189 59.10 24.45 19.04
C MET A 189 59.95 25.13 17.96
N ARG A 190 60.39 24.39 16.94
CA ARG A 190 61.14 24.97 15.82
C ARG A 190 60.31 26.01 15.08
N GLU A 191 59.06 25.69 14.75
CA GLU A 191 58.16 26.63 14.10
C GLU A 191 57.92 27.89 14.96
N ARG A 192 57.67 27.70 16.27
CA ARG A 192 57.45 28.81 17.21
C ARG A 192 58.66 29.71 17.37
N LEU A 193 59.86 29.13 17.46
CA LEU A 193 61.11 29.90 17.59
C LEU A 193 61.49 30.59 16.27
N LEU A 194 61.04 30.08 15.12
CA LEU A 194 61.22 30.72 13.81
C LEU A 194 60.22 31.84 13.54
N THR A 195 59.09 31.86 14.24
CA THR A 195 58.01 32.81 13.96
C THR A 195 58.05 34.00 14.93
N THR A 196 58.04 35.21 14.40
CA THR A 196 58.00 36.43 15.23
C THR A 196 56.60 36.70 15.80
N SER A 197 56.50 37.49 16.88
CA SER A 197 55.19 37.89 17.44
C SER A 197 54.30 38.59 16.40
N PHE A 198 54.89 39.41 15.54
CA PHE A 198 54.18 40.07 14.43
C PHE A 198 53.68 39.05 13.40
N GLU A 199 54.52 38.10 12.97
CA GLU A 199 54.11 37.04 12.05
C GLU A 199 52.99 36.17 12.63
N GLN A 200 53.04 35.86 13.94
CA GLN A 200 51.95 35.14 14.60
C GLN A 200 50.64 35.91 14.56
N HIS A 201 50.67 37.23 14.79
CA HIS A 201 49.48 38.07 14.71
C HIS A 201 48.93 38.15 13.27
N GLU A 202 49.81 38.23 12.28
CA GLU A 202 49.46 38.21 10.85
C GLU A 202 48.79 36.87 10.48
N LYS A 203 49.35 35.73 10.91
CA LYS A 203 48.76 34.40 10.74
C LYS A 203 47.37 34.32 11.37
N MET A 204 47.22 34.77 12.62
CA MET A 204 45.94 34.75 13.33
C MET A 204 44.88 35.61 12.65
N THR A 205 45.26 36.80 12.17
CA THR A 205 44.36 37.69 11.43
C THR A 205 43.92 37.06 10.11
N TYR A 206 44.87 36.50 9.35
CA TYR A 206 44.60 35.79 8.10
C TYR A 206 43.63 34.61 8.31
N LEU A 207 43.89 33.77 9.32
CA LEU A 207 43.01 32.64 9.67
C LEU A 207 41.61 33.12 10.07
N SER A 208 41.50 34.19 10.86
CA SER A 208 40.21 34.78 11.22
C SER A 208 39.42 35.22 9.98
N ASP A 209 40.10 35.83 9.01
CA ASP A 209 39.47 36.27 7.76
C ASP A 209 39.08 35.10 6.85
N VAL A 210 39.87 34.04 6.81
CA VAL A 210 39.51 32.79 6.11
C VAL A 210 38.25 32.19 6.73
N ILE A 211 38.19 32.07 8.05
CA ILE A 211 37.01 31.54 8.77
C ILE A 211 35.77 32.42 8.49
N LYS A 212 35.91 33.74 8.52
CA LYS A 212 34.79 34.66 8.19
C LYS A 212 34.31 34.47 6.76
N ARG A 213 35.22 34.31 5.80
CA ARG A 213 34.89 34.06 4.38
C ARG A 213 34.22 32.70 4.20
N GLU A 214 34.72 31.68 4.87
CA GLU A 214 34.13 30.34 4.87
C GLU A 214 32.70 30.37 5.40
N LYS A 215 32.45 30.98 6.57
CA LYS A 215 31.11 31.13 7.14
C LYS A 215 30.14 31.84 6.20
N LYS A 216 30.57 32.93 5.56
CA LYS A 216 29.75 33.66 4.57
C LYS A 216 29.43 32.79 3.35
N THR A 217 30.42 32.07 2.84
CA THR A 217 30.27 31.18 1.68
C THR A 217 29.35 30.00 2.02
N HIS A 218 29.49 29.43 3.22
CA HIS A 218 28.62 28.36 3.72
C HIS A 218 27.17 28.83 3.82
N SER A 219 26.91 29.97 4.45
CA SER A 219 25.56 30.53 4.56
C SER A 219 24.94 30.85 3.18
N ALA A 220 25.74 31.34 2.22
CA ALA A 220 25.27 31.55 0.85
C ALA A 220 24.91 30.23 0.16
N LYS A 221 25.74 29.19 0.35
CA LYS A 221 25.48 27.84 -0.16
C LYS A 221 24.19 27.26 0.42
N GLU A 222 23.99 27.36 1.74
CA GLU A 222 22.77 26.89 2.40
C GLU A 222 21.52 27.57 1.85
N LYS A 223 21.53 28.90 1.70
CA LYS A 223 20.41 29.65 1.11
C LYS A 223 20.12 29.22 -0.33
N LEU A 224 21.16 28.96 -1.12
CA LEU A 224 20.99 28.50 -2.51
C LEU A 224 20.43 27.07 -2.55
N GLN A 225 20.92 26.20 -1.68
CA GLN A 225 20.44 24.82 -1.54
C GLN A 225 18.99 24.78 -1.09
N GLN A 226 18.59 25.65 -0.16
CA GLN A 226 17.19 25.80 0.25
C GLN A 226 16.30 26.20 -0.94
N LYS A 227 16.66 27.26 -1.68
CA LYS A 227 15.90 27.70 -2.86
C LYS A 227 15.81 26.62 -3.94
N TYR A 228 16.88 25.86 -4.14
CA TYR A 228 16.91 24.74 -5.07
C TYR A 228 15.93 23.64 -4.66
N ASN A 229 15.92 23.26 -3.37
CA ASN A 229 15.01 22.25 -2.84
C ASN A 229 13.54 22.71 -2.92
N GLU A 230 13.26 23.97 -2.59
CA GLU A 230 11.92 24.57 -2.74
C GLU A 230 11.45 24.53 -4.20
N ALA A 231 12.34 24.83 -5.15
CA ALA A 231 12.02 24.77 -6.57
C ALA A 231 11.75 23.34 -7.06
N ILE A 232 12.50 22.34 -6.57
CA ILE A 232 12.24 20.92 -6.85
C ILE A 232 10.87 20.51 -6.31
N GLN A 233 10.59 20.79 -5.04
CA GLN A 233 9.31 20.43 -4.41
C GLN A 233 8.13 21.08 -5.14
N GLY A 234 8.28 22.35 -5.55
CA GLY A 234 7.28 23.03 -6.36
C GLY A 234 7.04 22.34 -7.70
N LYS A 235 8.10 21.89 -8.38
CA LYS A 235 8.00 21.15 -9.65
C LYS A 235 7.40 19.76 -9.49
N GLU A 236 7.74 19.04 -8.43
CA GLU A 236 7.16 17.73 -8.11
C GLU A 236 5.66 17.85 -7.83
N ALA A 237 5.24 18.86 -7.05
CA ALA A 237 3.83 19.15 -6.80
C ALA A 237 3.06 19.49 -8.09
N GLU A 238 3.64 20.32 -8.97
CA GLU A 238 3.05 20.62 -10.29
C GLU A 238 2.88 19.36 -11.14
N LEU A 239 3.87 18.46 -11.12
CA LEU A 239 3.83 17.20 -11.88
C LEU A 239 2.77 16.24 -11.33
N LEU A 240 2.66 16.10 -10.01
CA LEU A 240 1.62 15.31 -9.35
C LEU A 240 0.21 15.83 -9.68
N GLN A 241 0.03 17.15 -9.69
CA GLN A 241 -1.22 17.77 -10.09
C GLN A 241 -1.57 17.45 -11.55
N LYS A 242 -0.61 17.61 -12.47
CA LYS A 242 -0.80 17.26 -13.90
C LYS A 242 -1.15 15.80 -14.10
N LEU A 243 -0.47 14.88 -13.41
CA LEU A 243 -0.76 13.45 -13.47
C LEU A 243 -2.19 13.14 -13.00
N THR A 244 -2.63 13.82 -11.94
CA THR A 244 -4.00 13.67 -11.41
C THR A 244 -5.05 14.16 -12.41
N LEU A 245 -4.83 15.34 -13.01
CA LEU A 245 -5.70 15.88 -14.06
C LEU A 245 -5.72 14.97 -15.29
N GLU A 246 -4.59 14.38 -15.69
CA GLU A 246 -4.54 13.46 -16.82
C GLU A 246 -5.33 12.17 -16.53
N LYS A 247 -5.22 11.62 -15.32
CA LYS A 247 -6.03 10.47 -14.88
C LYS A 247 -7.53 10.81 -14.94
N GLN A 248 -7.94 11.95 -14.38
CA GLN A 248 -9.34 12.41 -14.45
C GLN A 248 -9.82 12.56 -15.90
N ARG A 249 -8.98 13.13 -16.77
CA ARG A 249 -9.30 13.29 -18.20
C ARG A 249 -9.50 11.94 -18.90
N LYS A 250 -8.65 10.94 -18.59
CA LYS A 250 -8.80 9.57 -19.12
C LYS A 250 -10.12 8.95 -18.69
N THR A 251 -10.44 8.99 -17.38
CA THR A 251 -11.70 8.50 -16.84
C THR A 251 -12.92 9.17 -17.50
N LEU A 252 -12.90 10.49 -17.65
CA LEU A 252 -13.99 11.23 -18.29
C LEU A 252 -14.14 10.83 -19.77
N THR A 253 -13.03 10.68 -20.50
CA THR A 253 -13.05 10.28 -21.91
C THR A 253 -13.63 8.87 -22.07
N GLU A 254 -13.30 7.95 -21.17
CA GLU A 254 -13.82 6.58 -21.18
C GLU A 254 -15.31 6.53 -20.83
N ALA A 255 -15.75 7.31 -19.83
CA ALA A 255 -17.17 7.46 -19.50
C ALA A 255 -17.99 8.05 -20.67
N LEU A 256 -17.44 9.04 -21.39
CA LEU A 256 -18.08 9.60 -22.59
C LEU A 256 -18.20 8.57 -23.73
N LYS A 257 -17.17 7.74 -23.93
CA LYS A 257 -17.23 6.64 -24.91
C LYS A 257 -18.32 5.64 -24.52
N GLN A 258 -18.38 5.26 -23.24
CA GLN A 258 -19.38 4.32 -22.75
C GLN A 258 -20.80 4.85 -22.92
N THR A 259 -21.07 6.09 -22.52
CA THR A 259 -22.40 6.71 -22.70
C THR A 259 -22.79 6.85 -24.18
N SER A 260 -21.83 7.12 -25.06
CA SER A 260 -22.07 7.12 -26.51
C SER A 260 -22.46 5.73 -27.03
N LEU A 261 -21.80 4.67 -26.58
CA LEU A 261 -22.13 3.28 -26.92
C LEU A 261 -23.51 2.90 -26.38
N ASP A 262 -23.78 3.19 -25.11
CA ASP A 262 -25.06 2.91 -24.46
C ASP A 262 -26.22 3.65 -25.16
N SER A 263 -26.00 4.89 -25.60
CA SER A 263 -26.98 5.65 -26.38
C SER A 263 -27.30 4.96 -27.72
N LYS A 264 -26.30 4.40 -28.41
CA LYS A 264 -26.51 3.64 -29.66
C LYS A 264 -27.28 2.34 -29.39
N VAL A 265 -26.93 1.61 -28.33
CA VAL A 265 -27.64 0.40 -27.91
C VAL A 265 -29.10 0.72 -27.56
N PHE A 266 -29.33 1.80 -26.81
CA PHE A 266 -30.68 2.25 -26.46
C PHE A 266 -31.49 2.63 -27.70
N LYS A 267 -30.92 3.40 -28.63
CA LYS A 267 -31.58 3.73 -29.90
C LYS A 267 -32.01 2.48 -30.67
N THR A 268 -31.12 1.48 -30.74
CA THR A 268 -31.40 0.19 -31.41
C THR A 268 -32.52 -0.59 -30.72
N ARG A 269 -32.56 -0.57 -29.38
CA ARG A 269 -33.67 -1.18 -28.62
C ARG A 269 -34.98 -0.44 -28.84
N VAL A 270 -34.97 0.89 -28.85
CA VAL A 270 -36.16 1.71 -29.11
C VAL A 270 -36.72 1.43 -30.49
N THR A 271 -35.88 1.32 -31.52
CA THR A 271 -36.34 0.96 -32.87
C THR A 271 -36.95 -0.44 -32.90
N SER A 272 -36.33 -1.42 -32.24
CA SER A 272 -36.89 -2.78 -32.11
C SER A 272 -38.25 -2.78 -31.41
N TYR A 273 -38.40 -2.10 -30.27
CA TYR A 273 -39.69 -2.00 -29.58
C TYR A 273 -40.76 -1.28 -30.42
N HIS A 274 -40.35 -0.27 -31.20
CA HIS A 274 -41.26 0.40 -32.11
C HIS A 274 -41.78 -0.54 -33.20
N GLU A 275 -40.90 -1.35 -33.78
CA GLU A 275 -41.25 -2.39 -34.76
C GLU A 275 -42.19 -3.45 -34.15
N ASP A 276 -41.92 -3.92 -32.94
CA ASP A 276 -42.78 -4.87 -32.21
C ASP A 276 -44.19 -4.29 -31.96
N ILE A 277 -44.26 -3.03 -31.52
CA ILE A 277 -45.54 -2.32 -31.30
C ILE A 277 -46.32 -2.20 -32.62
N LEU A 278 -45.65 -1.86 -33.73
CA LEU A 278 -46.26 -1.80 -35.06
C LEU A 278 -46.78 -3.17 -35.50
N GLY A 279 -46.00 -4.24 -35.26
CA GLY A 279 -46.39 -5.63 -35.52
C GLY A 279 -47.64 -6.03 -34.75
N CYS A 280 -47.66 -5.78 -33.44
CA CYS A 280 -48.83 -6.02 -32.58
C CYS A 280 -50.06 -5.23 -33.05
N ARG A 281 -49.89 -3.95 -33.41
CA ARG A 281 -50.99 -3.13 -33.96
C ARG A 281 -51.55 -3.72 -35.26
N LYS A 282 -50.68 -4.19 -36.15
CA LYS A 282 -51.10 -4.84 -37.40
C LYS A 282 -51.90 -6.11 -37.10
N LYS A 283 -51.39 -6.97 -36.21
CA LYS A 283 -52.06 -8.20 -35.79
C LYS A 283 -53.45 -7.93 -35.19
N ILE A 284 -53.56 -6.94 -34.30
CA ILE A 284 -54.86 -6.54 -33.73
C ILE A 284 -55.84 -6.04 -34.82
N LYS A 285 -55.36 -5.36 -35.86
CA LYS A 285 -56.23 -4.94 -36.99
C LYS A 285 -56.71 -6.15 -37.80
N GLU A 286 -55.81 -7.08 -38.12
CA GLU A 286 -56.13 -8.32 -38.83
C GLU A 286 -57.13 -9.17 -38.04
N ASP A 287 -56.91 -9.34 -36.74
CA ASP A 287 -57.81 -10.09 -35.86
C ASP A 287 -59.17 -9.41 -35.74
N ARG A 288 -59.24 -8.06 -35.74
CA ARG A 288 -60.51 -7.33 -35.79
C ARG A 288 -61.26 -7.53 -37.11
N ILE A 289 -60.56 -7.57 -38.23
CA ILE A 289 -61.18 -7.87 -39.54
C ILE A 289 -61.72 -9.29 -39.55
N LYS A 290 -60.90 -10.27 -39.15
CA LYS A 290 -61.33 -11.68 -39.03
C LYS A 290 -62.53 -11.83 -38.10
N HIS A 291 -62.51 -11.18 -36.94
CA HIS A 291 -63.65 -11.19 -36.01
C HIS A 291 -64.91 -10.63 -36.67
N ARG A 292 -64.80 -9.50 -37.40
CA ARG A 292 -65.94 -8.90 -38.10
C ARG A 292 -66.47 -9.80 -39.23
N GLU A 293 -65.58 -10.42 -39.99
CA GLU A 293 -65.96 -11.40 -41.02
C GLU A 293 -66.69 -12.59 -40.41
N ASN A 294 -66.13 -13.18 -39.34
CA ASN A 294 -66.75 -14.27 -38.58
C ASN A 294 -68.13 -13.86 -38.04
N GLU A 295 -68.25 -12.65 -37.47
CA GLU A 295 -69.53 -12.13 -36.97
C GLU A 295 -70.54 -11.97 -38.10
N THR A 296 -70.15 -11.42 -39.26
CA THR A 296 -71.05 -11.31 -40.41
C THR A 296 -71.44 -12.67 -40.98
N HIS A 297 -70.54 -13.65 -40.96
CA HIS A 297 -70.83 -15.01 -41.34
C HIS A 297 -71.86 -15.62 -40.40
N LEU A 298 -71.67 -15.49 -39.08
CA LEU A 298 -72.61 -15.98 -38.07
C LEU A 298 -73.99 -15.32 -38.20
N ARG A 299 -74.07 -14.00 -38.40
CA ARG A 299 -75.35 -13.32 -38.65
C ARG A 299 -76.06 -13.82 -39.91
N LYS A 300 -75.31 -14.17 -40.97
CA LYS A 300 -75.89 -14.74 -42.20
C LYS A 300 -76.44 -16.14 -41.95
N THR A 301 -75.73 -16.99 -41.20
CA THR A 301 -76.22 -18.33 -40.84
C THR A 301 -77.45 -18.24 -39.95
N ASP A 302 -77.42 -17.41 -38.90
CA ASP A 302 -78.56 -17.21 -37.98
C ASP A 302 -79.78 -16.68 -38.73
N LYS A 303 -79.61 -15.74 -39.66
CA LYS A 303 -80.70 -15.23 -40.50
C LYS A 303 -81.28 -16.33 -41.40
N ALA A 304 -80.43 -17.18 -41.97
CA ALA A 304 -80.88 -18.31 -42.79
C ALA A 304 -81.63 -19.35 -41.95
N GLU A 305 -81.18 -19.63 -40.73
CA GLU A 305 -81.87 -20.49 -39.77
C GLU A 305 -83.22 -19.91 -39.34
N LEU A 306 -83.29 -18.60 -39.04
CA LEU A 306 -84.53 -17.91 -38.72
C LEU A 306 -85.53 -18.00 -39.88
N ALA A 307 -85.08 -17.79 -41.13
CA ALA A 307 -85.94 -17.90 -42.31
C ALA A 307 -86.49 -19.33 -42.48
N LYS A 308 -85.68 -20.36 -42.24
CA LYS A 308 -86.15 -21.76 -42.22
C LYS A 308 -87.22 -21.97 -41.15
N LEU A 309 -87.00 -21.44 -39.95
CA LEU A 309 -87.93 -21.58 -38.83
C LEU A 309 -89.25 -20.84 -39.10
N GLN A 310 -89.20 -19.63 -39.66
CA GLN A 310 -90.39 -18.88 -40.08
C GLN A 310 -91.19 -19.63 -41.16
N ALA A 311 -90.53 -20.22 -42.15
CA ALA A 311 -91.21 -21.02 -43.17
C ALA A 311 -91.90 -22.26 -42.55
N LEU A 312 -91.25 -22.92 -41.57
CA LEU A 312 -91.86 -24.02 -40.81
C LEU A 312 -93.08 -23.55 -40.01
N PHE A 313 -92.98 -22.39 -39.33
CA PHE A 313 -94.11 -21.80 -38.61
C PHE A 313 -95.27 -21.46 -39.54
N GLU A 314 -95.00 -20.89 -40.71
CA GLU A 314 -96.05 -20.54 -41.68
C GLU A 314 -96.77 -21.79 -42.22
N ILE A 315 -96.04 -22.88 -42.45
CA ILE A 315 -96.63 -24.18 -42.80
C ILE A 315 -97.48 -24.70 -41.63
N LEU A 316 -96.97 -24.64 -40.41
CA LEU A 316 -97.66 -25.12 -39.22
C LEU A 316 -98.93 -24.30 -38.94
N GLU A 317 -98.89 -22.98 -39.15
CA GLU A 317 -100.04 -22.09 -39.03
C GLU A 317 -101.12 -22.40 -40.08
N LYS A 318 -100.73 -22.66 -41.33
CA LYS A 318 -101.67 -23.13 -42.37
C LYS A 318 -102.30 -24.47 -42.00
N GLN A 319 -101.51 -25.42 -41.49
CA GLN A 319 -102.03 -26.72 -41.02
C GLN A 319 -102.97 -26.57 -39.82
N TYR A 320 -102.61 -25.73 -38.84
CA TYR A 320 -103.45 -25.44 -37.68
C TYR A 320 -104.78 -24.83 -38.09
N ASN A 321 -104.77 -23.80 -38.94
CA ASN A 321 -105.99 -23.17 -39.43
C ASN A 321 -106.88 -24.15 -40.21
N ALA A 322 -106.29 -25.03 -41.02
CA ALA A 322 -107.03 -26.08 -41.73
C ALA A 322 -107.72 -27.06 -40.76
N ILE A 323 -107.03 -27.50 -39.71
CA ILE A 323 -107.60 -28.38 -38.68
C ILE A 323 -108.72 -27.66 -37.90
N MET A 324 -108.52 -26.38 -37.56
CA MET A 324 -109.52 -25.59 -36.86
C MET A 324 -110.78 -25.38 -37.70
N GLU A 325 -110.63 -25.12 -39.00
CA GLU A 325 -111.75 -24.96 -39.93
C GLU A 325 -112.46 -26.30 -40.21
N GLU A 326 -111.72 -27.40 -40.30
CA GLU A 326 -112.28 -28.75 -40.36
C GLU A 326 -113.13 -29.07 -39.12
N ARG A 327 -112.64 -28.74 -37.90
CA ARG A 327 -113.45 -28.85 -36.67
C ARG A 327 -114.71 -27.99 -36.72
N ARG A 328 -114.62 -26.76 -37.21
CA ARG A 328 -115.77 -25.85 -37.34
C ARG A 328 -116.83 -26.43 -38.29
N LEU A 329 -116.42 -26.95 -39.45
CA LEU A 329 -117.30 -27.60 -40.41
C LEU A 329 -117.92 -28.88 -39.85
N GLN A 330 -117.14 -29.69 -39.14
CA GLN A 330 -117.61 -30.91 -38.47
C GLN A 330 -118.68 -30.60 -37.41
N GLU A 331 -118.49 -29.54 -36.63
CA GLU A 331 -119.47 -29.06 -35.66
C GLU A 331 -120.75 -28.56 -36.34
N GLU A 332 -120.62 -27.81 -37.44
CA GLU A 332 -121.75 -27.28 -38.21
C GLU A 332 -122.56 -28.40 -38.89
N GLU A 333 -121.88 -29.44 -39.40
CA GLU A 333 -122.51 -30.62 -40.00
C GLU A 333 -123.19 -31.51 -38.94
N ASN A 334 -122.56 -31.72 -37.79
CA ASN A 334 -123.18 -32.42 -36.67
C ASN A 334 -124.43 -31.67 -36.16
N ALA A 335 -124.40 -30.34 -36.11
CA ALA A 335 -125.57 -29.52 -35.76
C ALA A 335 -126.69 -29.58 -36.82
N ARG A 336 -126.35 -29.80 -38.10
CA ARG A 336 -127.34 -30.09 -39.16
C ARG A 336 -127.97 -31.47 -38.99
N ARG A 337 -127.16 -32.51 -38.78
CA ARG A 337 -127.64 -33.88 -38.53
C ARG A 337 -128.57 -33.93 -37.32
N GLN A 338 -128.23 -33.22 -36.24
CA GLN A 338 -129.11 -33.13 -35.07
C GLN A 338 -130.44 -32.44 -35.37
N ARG A 339 -130.46 -31.38 -36.20
CA ARG A 339 -131.71 -30.71 -36.60
C ARG A 339 -132.61 -31.62 -37.45
N GLU A 340 -132.03 -32.35 -38.40
CA GLU A 340 -132.74 -33.31 -39.25
C GLU A 340 -133.30 -34.49 -38.42
N GLU A 341 -132.55 -35.03 -37.44
CA GLU A 341 -133.06 -36.02 -36.49
C GLU A 341 -134.18 -35.47 -35.61
N GLN A 342 -134.09 -34.21 -35.16
CA GLN A 342 -135.13 -33.56 -34.37
C GLN A 342 -136.45 -33.44 -35.16
N GLU A 343 -136.37 -33.08 -36.45
CA GLU A 343 -137.53 -33.00 -37.34
C GLU A 343 -138.17 -34.36 -37.60
N GLN A 344 -137.35 -35.40 -37.85
CA GLN A 344 -137.84 -36.78 -38.01
C GLN A 344 -138.50 -37.30 -36.73
N THR A 345 -137.92 -37.01 -35.57
CA THR A 345 -138.49 -37.38 -34.26
C THR A 345 -139.82 -36.66 -34.02
N ASN A 346 -139.90 -35.36 -34.35
CA ASN A 346 -141.15 -34.59 -34.24
C ASN A 346 -142.25 -35.13 -35.18
N ALA A 347 -141.90 -35.51 -36.42
CA ALA A 347 -142.84 -36.12 -37.36
C ALA A 347 -143.39 -37.47 -36.83
N VAL A 348 -142.51 -38.33 -36.32
CA VAL A 348 -142.90 -39.61 -35.69
C VAL A 348 -143.81 -39.39 -34.47
N THR A 349 -143.49 -38.40 -33.63
CA THR A 349 -144.29 -38.07 -32.44
C THR A 349 -145.69 -37.57 -32.82
N THR A 350 -145.80 -36.79 -33.89
CA THR A 350 -147.08 -36.27 -34.41
C THR A 350 -147.95 -37.39 -34.99
N ILE A 351 -147.34 -38.33 -35.72
CA ILE A 351 -148.03 -39.52 -36.25
C ILE A 351 -148.48 -40.44 -35.10
N GLN A 352 -147.63 -40.65 -34.08
CA GLN A 352 -147.99 -41.41 -32.88
C GLN A 352 -149.14 -40.74 -32.12
N ALA A 353 -149.15 -39.41 -31.99
CA ALA A 353 -150.23 -38.65 -31.35
C ALA A 353 -151.56 -38.76 -32.12
N ALA A 354 -151.53 -38.67 -33.45
CA ALA A 354 -152.71 -38.85 -34.31
C ALA A 354 -153.29 -40.27 -34.21
N TRP A 355 -152.43 -41.30 -34.18
CA TRP A 355 -152.85 -42.70 -34.00
C TRP A 355 -153.46 -42.96 -32.62
N ARG A 356 -152.87 -42.40 -31.55
CA ARG A 356 -153.45 -42.50 -30.20
C ARG A 356 -154.80 -41.78 -30.11
N ALA A 357 -154.96 -40.63 -30.76
CA ALA A 357 -156.23 -39.90 -30.83
C ALA A 357 -157.30 -40.64 -31.67
N TYR A 358 -156.90 -41.41 -32.69
CA TYR A 358 -157.81 -42.27 -33.47
C TYR A 358 -158.26 -43.50 -32.66
N GLN A 359 -157.33 -44.19 -31.99
CA GLN A 359 -157.63 -45.31 -31.09
C GLN A 359 -158.61 -44.92 -29.98
N PHE A 360 -158.40 -43.76 -29.35
CA PHE A 360 -159.29 -43.24 -28.31
C PHE A 360 -160.72 -42.97 -28.84
N ARG A 361 -160.85 -42.37 -30.03
CA ARG A 361 -162.15 -42.11 -30.67
C ARG A 361 -162.86 -43.39 -31.11
N LYS A 362 -162.12 -44.41 -31.53
CA LYS A 362 -162.66 -45.74 -31.88
C LYS A 362 -163.14 -46.54 -30.66
N ALA A 363 -162.47 -46.41 -29.52
CA ALA A 363 -162.87 -47.04 -28.25
C ALA A 363 -164.15 -46.42 -27.66
N MET A 364 -164.38 -45.12 -27.85
CA MET A 364 -165.59 -44.43 -27.36
C MET A 364 -166.86 -44.73 -28.17
N ALA A 365 -166.74 -45.10 -29.46
CA ALA A 365 -167.89 -45.45 -30.31
C ALA A 365 -168.49 -46.85 -30.02
N LYS A 366 -167.78 -47.74 -29.32
CA LYS A 366 -168.25 -49.09 -28.96
C LYS A 366 -169.03 -49.19 -27.64
N LYS A 367 -169.22 -48.09 -26.90
CA LYS A 367 -169.94 -48.08 -25.60
C LYS A 367 -171.43 -47.66 -25.65
N VAL A 368 -172.04 -47.51 -26.84
CA VAL A 368 -173.41 -46.96 -27.01
C VAL A 368 -174.49 -48.00 -27.40
N LYS A 369 -174.21 -49.30 -27.59
CA LYS A 369 -175.21 -50.24 -28.19
C LYS A 369 -175.37 -51.66 -27.58
N LYS A 370 -175.30 -51.82 -26.25
CA LYS A 370 -175.64 -53.05 -25.51
C LYS A 370 -175.88 -52.61 -24.04
N ASP A 371 -177.06 -52.48 -23.44
CA ASP A 371 -178.26 -53.32 -23.40
C ASP A 371 -179.50 -52.53 -22.89
N LYS A 372 -180.68 -52.78 -23.49
CA LYS A 372 -182.00 -52.81 -22.83
C LYS A 372 -183.01 -53.58 -23.71
N LYS A 373 -183.10 -54.91 -23.55
CA LYS A 373 -184.38 -55.67 -23.56
C LYS A 373 -184.18 -57.14 -23.14
N ALA A 374 -184.48 -57.45 -21.87
CA ALA A 374 -185.03 -58.72 -21.42
C ALA A 374 -185.82 -58.50 -20.11
N GLU A 375 -186.96 -59.17 -20.05
CA GLU A 375 -187.96 -59.26 -19.00
C GLU A 375 -187.81 -60.66 -18.33
N LYS A 376 -188.34 -60.81 -17.10
CA LYS A 376 -188.92 -62.03 -16.48
C LYS A 376 -188.05 -63.16 -15.88
N LYS A 377 -188.27 -63.28 -14.54
CA LYS A 377 -188.49 -64.44 -13.66
C LYS A 377 -187.37 -65.49 -13.45
N GLY A 378 -186.97 -65.56 -12.18
CA GLY A 378 -186.72 -66.82 -11.48
C GLY A 378 -185.29 -66.98 -10.97
N LYS A 379 -185.16 -67.35 -9.70
CA LYS A 379 -183.94 -67.92 -9.11
C LYS A 379 -183.48 -69.18 -9.90
N GLU A 380 -182.17 -69.38 -9.80
CA GLU A 380 -181.36 -70.61 -9.94
C GLU A 380 -180.78 -71.05 -11.28
N ASN A 381 -179.53 -71.53 -11.15
CA ASN A 381 -178.47 -71.77 -12.12
C ASN A 381 -178.64 -73.05 -12.93
N LYS A 382 -178.17 -73.03 -14.17
CA LYS A 382 -177.45 -74.12 -14.84
C LYS A 382 -176.82 -73.61 -16.12
#